data_AF-A0A329R5G1-F1
#
_entry.id   AF-A0A329R5G1-F1
#
_cell.length_a   1.000
_cell.length_b   1.000
_cell.length_c   1.000
_cell.angle_alpha   90.00
_cell.angle_beta   90.00
_cell.angle_gamma   90.00
#
_symmetry.space_group_name_H-M   'P 1'
#
loop_
_entity.id
_entity.type
_entity.pdbx_description
1 polymer ?
#
loop_
_entity_poly.entity_id
_entity_poly.type
_entity_poly.pdbx_seq_one_letter_code
_entity_poly.pdbx_strand_id
1 'polypeptide(L)'
;MLDRYFRLREFLSADDEDIADLLPSRSVHRKLEDLLSKLRFVESISKKLQSDDLTLLDARDLFDGLLEQRPSFSNYLSGDSALLTAEEAEELEPFKVVEGSSISTET
;
A
#
# COMPACT_ATOMS: atom_id res chain seq x y z
N MET A 1 2.25 -1.50 -14.87
CA MET A 1 2.76 -0.57 -15.90
C MET A 1 4.19 -0.08 -15.62
N LEU A 2 4.47 0.51 -14.45
CA LEU A 2 5.81 0.95 -14.05
C LEU A 2 6.88 -0.15 -14.08
N ASP A 3 6.57 -1.32 -13.53
CA ASP A 3 7.50 -2.46 -13.52
C ASP A 3 7.87 -2.94 -14.94
N ARG A 4 6.90 -2.87 -15.88
CA ARG A 4 7.14 -3.15 -17.30
C ARG A 4 8.04 -2.09 -17.95
N TYR A 5 7.87 -0.82 -17.60
CA TYR A 5 8.77 0.25 -18.09
C TYR A 5 10.22 -0.03 -17.71
N PHE A 6 10.49 -0.41 -16.46
CA PHE A 6 11.86 -0.72 -16.02
C PHE A 6 12.44 -1.95 -16.71
N ARG A 7 11.63 -3.00 -16.92
CA ARG A 7 12.03 -4.17 -17.71
C ARG A 7 12.32 -3.84 -19.17
N LEU A 8 11.59 -2.89 -19.76
CA LEU A 8 11.80 -2.49 -21.15
C LEU A 8 12.94 -1.49 -21.31
N ARG A 9 13.28 -0.73 -20.27
CA ARG A 9 14.27 0.36 -20.33
C ARG A 9 15.64 -0.11 -20.80
N GLU A 10 16.05 -1.33 -20.48
CA GLU A 10 17.33 -1.89 -20.93
C GLU A 10 17.42 -2.08 -22.45
N PHE A 11 16.27 -2.14 -23.13
CA PHE A 11 16.18 -2.29 -24.59
C PHE A 11 15.92 -0.96 -25.31
N LEU A 12 15.66 0.12 -24.58
CA LEU A 12 15.39 1.44 -25.15
C LEU A 12 16.69 2.25 -25.18
N SER A 13 17.23 2.44 -26.38
CA SER A 13 18.38 3.32 -26.59
C SER A 13 17.99 4.76 -26.29
N ALA A 14 18.77 5.45 -25.45
CA ALA A 14 18.57 6.88 -25.21
C ALA A 14 19.05 7.75 -26.38
N ASP A 15 19.83 7.17 -27.30
CA ASP A 15 20.41 7.85 -28.46
C ASP A 15 19.59 7.62 -29.74
N ASP A 16 18.48 6.88 -29.64
CA ASP A 16 17.53 6.68 -30.74
C ASP A 16 16.59 7.88 -30.82
N GLU A 17 16.80 8.75 -31.83
CA GLU A 17 16.03 9.98 -32.00
C GLU A 17 14.53 9.75 -32.18
N ASP A 18 14.10 8.59 -32.69
CA ASP A 18 12.68 8.29 -32.89
C ASP A 18 11.92 8.12 -31.56
N ILE A 19 12.63 7.78 -30.48
CA ILE A 19 12.05 7.49 -29.17
C ILE A 19 12.60 8.37 -28.03
N ALA A 20 13.66 9.14 -28.27
CA ALA A 20 14.33 9.96 -27.26
C ALA A 20 13.37 10.93 -26.55
N ASP A 21 12.48 11.57 -27.31
CA ASP A 21 11.47 12.51 -26.78
C ASP A 21 10.39 11.82 -25.93
N LEU A 22 10.21 10.50 -26.09
CA LEU A 22 9.26 9.70 -25.32
C LEU A 22 9.86 9.17 -24.01
N LEU A 23 11.19 9.19 -23.88
CA LEU A 23 11.86 8.68 -22.70
C LEU A 23 11.82 9.68 -21.53
N PRO A 24 11.51 9.23 -20.31
CA PRO A 24 11.61 10.07 -19.13
C PRO A 24 13.03 10.59 -18.96
N SER A 25 13.16 11.89 -18.66
CA SER A 25 14.45 12.48 -18.31
C SER A 25 15.08 11.76 -17.10
N ARG A 26 16.40 11.88 -16.93
CA ARG A 26 17.13 11.21 -15.84
C ARG A 26 16.55 11.54 -14.45
N SER A 27 16.10 12.78 -14.24
CA SER A 27 15.49 13.19 -12.97
C SER A 27 14.13 12.54 -12.74
N VAL A 28 13.30 12.45 -13.78
CA VAL A 28 12.01 11.73 -13.73
C VAL A 28 12.24 10.25 -13.50
N HIS A 29 13.21 9.65 -14.19
CA HIS A 29 13.56 8.24 -14.02
C HIS A 29 13.87 7.88 -12.56
N ARG A 30 14.70 8.68 -11.86
CA ARG A 30 14.99 8.46 -10.44
C ARG A 30 13.75 8.59 -9.54
N LYS A 31 12.84 9.50 -9.88
CA LYS A 31 11.54 9.61 -9.16
C LYS A 31 10.67 8.37 -9.40
N LEU A 32 10.69 7.80 -10.60
CA LEU A 32 9.97 6.56 -10.92
C LEU A 32 10.56 5.35 -10.18
N GLU A 33 11.88 5.30 -9.94
CA GLU A 33 12.53 4.25 -9.15
C GLU A 33 12.09 4.30 -7.67
N ASP A 34 12.10 5.49 -7.09
CA ASP A 34 11.61 5.71 -5.72
C ASP A 34 10.12 5.37 -5.61
N LEU A 35 9.31 5.77 -6.59
CA LEU A 35 7.89 5.43 -6.64
C LEU A 35 7.66 3.92 -6.76
N LEU A 36 8.40 3.22 -7.64
CA LEU A 36 8.29 1.78 -7.78
C LEU A 36 8.65 1.06 -6.47
N SER A 37 9.68 1.53 -5.77
CA SER A 37 10.10 0.98 -4.48
C SER A 37 9.01 1.13 -3.42
N LYS A 38 8.38 2.32 -3.36
CA LYS A 38 7.24 2.57 -2.47
C LYS A 38 6.04 1.68 -2.81
N LEU A 39 5.71 1.52 -4.10
CA LEU A 39 4.61 0.67 -4.54
C LEU A 39 4.85 -0.80 -4.19
N ARG A 40 6.07 -1.32 -4.38
CA ARG A 40 6.43 -2.70 -4.01
C ARG A 40 6.34 -2.92 -2.50
N PHE A 41 6.73 -1.93 -1.71
CA PHE A 41 6.59 -1.99 -0.27
C PHE A 41 5.12 -2.08 0.16
N VAL A 42 4.26 -1.20 -0.36
CA VAL A 42 2.81 -1.24 -0.09
C VAL A 42 2.21 -2.57 -0.55
N GLU A 43 2.53 -3.02 -1.78
CA GLU A 43 2.06 -4.30 -2.31
C GLU A 43 2.46 -5.47 -1.40
N SER A 44 3.70 -5.49 -0.90
CA SER A 44 4.17 -6.54 0.00
C SER A 44 3.41 -6.57 1.32
N ILE A 45 3.17 -5.41 1.92
CA ILE A 45 2.40 -5.31 3.17
C ILE A 45 0.95 -5.71 2.93
N SER A 46 0.32 -5.24 1.84
CA SER A 46 -1.06 -5.62 1.48
C SER A 46 -1.19 -7.12 1.23
N LYS A 47 -0.25 -7.74 0.51
CA LYS A 47 -0.25 -9.21 0.30
C LYS A 47 -0.11 -9.98 1.60
N LYS A 48 0.74 -9.51 2.51
CA LYS A 48 0.89 -10.13 3.82
C LYS A 48 -0.40 -9.98 4.65
N LEU A 49 -1.01 -8.80 4.65
CA LEU A 49 -2.28 -8.54 5.33
C LEU A 49 -3.44 -9.41 4.80
N GLN A 50 -3.41 -9.77 3.52
CA GLN A 50 -4.42 -10.62 2.88
C GLN A 50 -4.13 -12.12 3.00
N SER A 51 -3.08 -12.52 3.73
CA SER A 51 -2.76 -13.94 3.90
C SER A 51 -3.66 -14.59 4.96
N ASP A 52 -4.09 -15.83 4.69
CA ASP A 52 -5.01 -16.57 5.55
C ASP A 52 -4.39 -16.92 6.92
N ASP A 53 -3.06 -16.99 7.00
CA ASP A 53 -2.30 -17.33 8.20
C ASP A 53 -1.92 -16.11 9.06
N LEU A 54 -2.38 -14.91 8.70
CA LEU A 54 -2.01 -13.69 9.40
C LEU A 54 -2.81 -13.55 10.71
N THR A 55 -2.12 -13.47 11.84
CA THR A 55 -2.78 -13.16 13.12
C THR A 55 -3.04 -11.66 13.25
N LEU A 56 -4.01 -11.27 14.10
CA LEU A 56 -4.24 -9.86 14.44
C LEU A 56 -3.00 -9.19 15.07
N LEU A 57 -2.17 -9.96 15.78
CA LEU A 57 -0.92 -9.46 16.34
C LEU A 57 0.07 -9.13 15.22
N ASP A 58 0.22 -10.02 14.24
CA ASP A 58 1.07 -9.77 13.06
C ASP A 58 0.56 -8.57 12.25
N ALA A 59 -0.75 -8.41 12.10
CA ALA A 59 -1.36 -7.27 11.44
C ALA A 59 -0.97 -5.96 12.15
N ARG A 60 -1.09 -5.92 13.48
CA ARG A 60 -0.70 -4.76 14.29
C ARG A 60 0.77 -4.45 14.13
N ASP A 61 1.65 -5.45 14.23
CA ASP A 61 3.09 -5.26 14.10
C ASP A 61 3.48 -4.71 12.70
N LEU A 62 2.75 -5.10 11.65
CA LEU A 62 2.93 -4.53 10.30
C LEU A 62 2.50 -3.05 10.24
N PHE A 63 1.40 -2.67 10.88
CA PHE A 63 0.97 -1.28 10.96
C PHE A 63 1.89 -0.43 11.83
N ASP A 64 2.38 -0.94 12.94
CA ASP A 64 3.34 -0.25 13.80
C ASP A 64 4.66 0.01 13.05
N GLY A 65 5.19 -1.01 12.36
CA GLY A 65 6.36 -0.85 11.50
C GLY A 65 6.12 0.12 10.33
N LEU A 66 4.89 0.19 9.81
CA LEU A 66 4.52 1.18 8.78
C LEU A 66 4.57 2.61 9.34
N LEU A 67 4.08 2.82 10.55
CA LEU A 67 4.10 4.12 11.24
C LEU A 67 5.54 4.57 11.56
N GLU A 68 6.42 3.64 11.93
CA GLU A 68 7.85 3.94 12.12
C GLU A 68 8.52 4.43 10.82
N GLN A 69 8.21 3.80 9.69
CA GLN A 69 8.75 4.17 8.38
C GLN A 69 8.14 5.47 7.82
N ARG A 70 6.85 5.71 8.13
CA ARG A 70 6.09 6.88 7.67
C ARG A 70 5.28 7.49 8.81
N PRO A 71 5.93 8.29 9.68
CA PRO A 71 5.25 8.91 10.82
C PRO A 71 4.05 9.78 10.42
N SER A 72 4.06 10.36 9.21
CA SER A 72 2.95 11.13 8.66
C SER A 72 1.62 10.37 8.60
N PHE A 73 1.65 9.03 8.61
CA PHE A 73 0.44 8.22 8.63
C PHE A 73 -0.29 8.22 9.97
N SER A 74 0.34 8.65 11.07
CA SER A 74 -0.35 8.86 12.33
C SER A 74 -1.49 9.87 12.22
N ASN A 75 -1.39 10.82 11.28
CA ASN A 75 -2.44 11.79 11.01
C ASN A 75 -3.76 11.15 10.56
N TYR A 76 -3.70 9.96 9.96
CA TYR A 76 -4.90 9.22 9.54
C TYR A 76 -5.56 8.46 10.69
N LEU A 77 -4.87 8.29 11.82
CA LEU A 77 -5.37 7.66 13.04
C LEU A 77 -5.96 8.67 14.02
N SER A 78 -5.72 9.97 13.80
CA SER A 78 -6.33 11.03 14.60
C SER A 78 -7.85 11.00 14.45
N GLY A 79 -8.60 11.24 15.53
CA GLY A 79 -10.07 11.28 15.51
C GLY A 79 -10.64 12.35 14.56
N ASP A 80 -9.84 13.37 14.23
CA ASP A 80 -10.16 14.43 13.28
C ASP A 80 -9.68 14.14 11.84
N SER A 81 -9.05 12.99 11.62
CA SER A 81 -8.77 12.49 10.28
C SER A 81 -10.09 12.45 9.51
N ALA A 82 -10.07 12.89 8.25
CA ALA A 82 -11.17 12.59 7.33
C ALA A 82 -11.20 11.06 7.13
N LEU A 83 -11.78 10.36 8.10
CA LEU A 83 -12.18 8.98 7.96
C LEU A 83 -13.22 8.92 6.84
N LEU A 84 -13.29 7.73 6.26
CA LEU A 84 -14.22 7.32 5.23
C LEU A 84 -15.54 8.11 5.31
N THR A 85 -15.97 8.64 4.18
CA THR A 85 -17.31 9.20 4.05
C THR A 85 -18.35 8.18 4.53
N ALA A 86 -19.52 8.64 4.97
CA ALA A 86 -20.56 7.73 5.47
C ALA A 86 -20.91 6.61 4.46
N GLU A 87 -20.77 6.90 3.17
CA GLU A 87 -20.97 5.96 2.06
C GLU A 87 -19.84 4.92 1.98
N GLU A 88 -18.57 5.33 2.11
CA GLU A 88 -17.42 4.41 2.17
C GLU A 88 -17.42 3.56 3.46
N ALA A 89 -17.95 4.07 4.57
CA ALA A 89 -18.09 3.31 5.81
C ALA A 89 -19.20 2.23 5.70
N GLU A 90 -20.28 2.50 4.97
CA GLU A 90 -21.36 1.55 4.70
C GLU A 90 -20.87 0.38 3.83
N GLU A 91 -20.04 0.64 2.82
CA GLU A 91 -19.44 -0.42 1.97
C GLU A 91 -18.50 -1.35 2.74
N LEU A 92 -17.95 -0.90 3.88
CA LEU A 92 -17.06 -1.70 4.73
C LEU A 92 -17.77 -2.41 5.89
N GLU A 93 -19.06 -2.21 6.10
CA GLU A 93 -19.88 -2.97 7.07
C GLU A 93 -19.69 -4.50 6.97
N PRO A 94 -19.60 -5.16 5.80
CA PRO A 94 -19.37 -6.61 5.73
C PRO A 94 -18.00 -7.07 6.27
N PHE A 95 -17.03 -6.17 6.45
CA PHE A 95 -15.68 -6.48 6.96
C PHE A 95 -15.52 -6.10 8.44
N LYS A 96 -16.53 -5.51 9.06
CA LYS A 96 -16.51 -5.13 10.46
C LYS A 96 -16.55 -6.40 11.31
N VAL A 97 -15.51 -6.61 12.11
CA VAL A 97 -15.48 -7.70 13.08
C VAL A 97 -16.61 -7.47 14.08
N VAL A 98 -17.64 -8.31 14.02
CA VAL A 98 -18.69 -8.35 15.04
C VAL A 98 -18.01 -8.72 16.34
N GLU A 99 -17.97 -7.81 17.31
CA GLU A 99 -17.52 -8.15 18.66
C GLU A 99 -18.31 -9.37 19.13
N GLY A 100 -17.58 -10.47 19.34
CA GLY A 100 -18.15 -11.77 19.65
C GLY A 100 -19.08 -11.65 20.85
N SER A 101 -20.35 -12.01 20.61
CA SER A 101 -21.33 -12.31 21.64
C SER A 101 -20.72 -13.25 22.68
N SER A 102 -20.91 -12.89 23.95
CA SER A 102 -20.57 -13.61 25.16
C SER A 102 -20.57 -15.13 24.95
N ILE A 103 -19.42 -15.79 25.12
CA ILE A 103 -19.39 -17.23 25.32
C ILE A 103 -19.97 -17.48 26.72
N SER A 104 -21.29 -17.67 26.79
CA SER A 104 -21.95 -18.21 27.96
C SER A 104 -21.47 -19.64 28.15
N THR A 105 -20.68 -19.88 29.19
CA THR A 105 -20.44 -21.21 29.72
C THR A 105 -21.69 -21.69 30.47
N GLU A 106 -22.52 -22.50 29.82
CA GLU A 106 -23.35 -23.53 30.46
C GLU A 106 -22.67 -24.86 30.13
N THR A 107 -22.16 -25.63 31.10
CA THR A 107 -22.90 -26.35 32.14
C THR A 107 -21.97 -26.79 33.27
#